data_AF-A0A4V1IUP3-F1
#
_entry.id   AF-A0A4V1IUP3-F1
#
_cell.length_a   1.000
_cell.length_b   1.000
_cell.length_c   1.000
_cell.angle_alpha   90.00
_cell.angle_beta   90.00
_cell.angle_gamma   90.00
#
_symmetry.space_group_name_H-M   'P 1'
#
loop_
_entity.id
_entity.type
_entity.pdbx_description
1 polymer ?
#
loop_
_entity_poly.entity_id
_entity_poly.type
_entity_poly.pdbx_seq_one_letter_code
_entity_poly.pdbx_strand_id
1 'polypeptide(L)'
;MPRAQPGEAFAHPLYTARPTVDTSLGPVIPPLHYPENDQSVVSTAESGINQEPYYRPTDFDDPKDAPLGGYPQVRHQWALLRNPFTYWDPQGRRNYGEILPDNYNLVDVWGPGPTAPLRDVGRAIFIIAGAVLTVTAGIAVWDPAHHRAIAPKDYPFDGLRISMGGDPQNPQDRELVAPTYSER
;
A
#
# COMPACT_ATOMS: atom_id res chain seq x y z
N MET A 1 -35.86 -26.04 -17.71
CA MET A 1 -36.26 -24.62 -17.71
C MET A 1 -36.31 -24.16 -16.26
N PRO A 2 -35.51 -23.16 -15.85
CA PRO A 2 -35.55 -22.66 -14.47
C PRO A 2 -36.92 -22.02 -14.22
N ARG A 3 -37.53 -22.37 -13.08
CA ARG A 3 -38.86 -21.90 -12.66
C ARG A 3 -38.71 -20.46 -12.15
N ALA A 4 -39.29 -19.50 -12.86
CA ALA A 4 -39.32 -18.10 -12.42
C ALA A 4 -39.95 -18.01 -11.03
N GLN A 5 -39.27 -17.33 -10.10
CA GLN A 5 -39.76 -17.19 -8.73
C GLN A 5 -40.85 -16.11 -8.69
N PRO A 6 -41.93 -16.29 -7.90
CA PRO A 6 -43.00 -15.31 -7.79
C PRO A 6 -42.47 -14.04 -7.11
N GLY A 7 -42.17 -13.01 -7.91
CA GLY A 7 -41.63 -11.72 -7.46
C GLY A 7 -40.77 -10.97 -8.49
N GLU A 8 -40.27 -11.68 -9.50
CA GLU A 8 -39.37 -11.09 -10.52
C GLU A 8 -40.04 -10.08 -11.46
N ALA A 9 -41.38 -10.07 -11.56
CA ALA A 9 -42.12 -9.21 -12.48
C ALA A 9 -42.07 -7.70 -12.15
N PHE A 10 -41.62 -7.33 -10.95
CA PHE A 10 -41.53 -5.93 -10.48
C PHE A 10 -40.11 -5.54 -10.01
N ALA A 11 -39.11 -6.34 -10.34
CA ALA A 11 -37.73 -6.06 -9.97
C ALA A 11 -37.19 -4.84 -10.75
N HIS A 12 -36.55 -3.91 -10.04
CA HIS A 12 -35.83 -2.78 -10.65
C HIS A 12 -34.78 -3.31 -11.66
N PRO A 13 -34.48 -2.62 -12.78
CA PRO A 13 -33.48 -3.10 -13.75
C PRO A 13 -32.05 -3.30 -13.19
N LEU A 14 -31.77 -2.78 -11.99
CA LEU A 14 -30.53 -3.00 -11.25
C LEU A 14 -30.63 -4.06 -10.15
N TYR A 15 -31.82 -4.64 -9.94
CA TYR A 15 -32.04 -5.69 -8.95
C TYR A 15 -31.56 -7.01 -9.53
N THR A 16 -30.44 -7.51 -9.01
CA THR A 16 -30.04 -8.89 -9.22
C THR A 16 -30.75 -9.75 -8.17
N ALA A 17 -31.38 -10.84 -8.60
CA ALA A 17 -32.02 -11.76 -7.67
C ALA A 17 -30.99 -12.25 -6.63
N ARG A 18 -31.41 -12.38 -5.36
CA ARG A 18 -30.53 -12.91 -4.31
C ARG A 18 -30.02 -14.29 -4.75
N PRO A 19 -28.70 -14.54 -4.84
CA PRO A 19 -28.20 -15.87 -5.15
C PRO A 19 -28.75 -16.85 -4.10
N THR A 20 -29.28 -17.98 -4.55
CA THR A 20 -29.60 -19.10 -3.65
C THR A 20 -28.30 -19.81 -3.31
N VAL A 21 -28.14 -20.14 -2.05
CA VAL A 21 -26.83 -20.41 -1.47
C VAL A 21 -26.83 -21.84 -1.06
N ASP A 22 -26.05 -22.63 -1.77
CA ASP A 22 -25.73 -23.97 -1.36
C ASP A 22 -24.41 -23.89 -0.58
N THR A 23 -24.50 -23.64 0.73
CA THR A 23 -23.33 -23.91 1.58
C THR A 23 -23.26 -25.42 1.75
N SER A 24 -22.08 -26.02 1.73
CA SER A 24 -21.96 -27.47 2.05
C SER A 24 -22.34 -27.80 3.51
N LEU A 25 -22.70 -26.78 4.30
CA LEU A 25 -23.21 -26.84 5.67
C LEU A 25 -24.74 -26.73 5.75
N GLY A 26 -25.46 -26.59 4.62
CA GLY A 26 -26.91 -26.46 4.56
C GLY A 26 -27.42 -25.02 4.36
N PRO A 27 -28.69 -24.72 4.69
CA PRO A 27 -29.25 -23.38 4.52
C PRO A 27 -28.64 -22.39 5.51
N VAL A 28 -28.44 -21.15 5.06
CA VAL A 28 -27.98 -20.03 5.89
C VAL A 28 -28.92 -19.84 7.09
N ILE A 29 -28.41 -20.02 8.31
CA ILE A 29 -29.19 -19.92 9.55
C ILE A 29 -29.24 -18.44 9.99
N PRO A 30 -30.43 -17.85 10.22
CA PRO A 30 -30.55 -16.49 10.74
C PRO A 30 -29.74 -16.30 12.05
N PRO A 31 -29.08 -15.14 12.28
CA PRO A 31 -29.23 -13.86 11.57
C PRO A 31 -28.31 -13.72 10.33
N LEU A 32 -27.64 -14.79 9.92
CA LEU A 32 -26.69 -14.73 8.80
C LEU A 32 -27.43 -14.38 7.50
N HIS A 33 -26.95 -13.37 6.79
CA HIS A 33 -27.52 -12.90 5.54
C HIS A 33 -26.42 -12.41 4.60
N TYR A 34 -26.74 -12.43 3.31
CA TYR A 34 -25.84 -11.89 2.29
C TYR A 34 -25.70 -10.39 2.45
N PRO A 35 -24.52 -9.80 2.18
CA PRO A 35 -24.36 -8.35 2.15
C PRO A 35 -25.44 -7.70 1.29
N GLU A 36 -26.33 -6.92 1.95
CA GLU A 36 -27.56 -6.39 1.32
C GLU A 36 -27.28 -5.14 0.48
N ASN A 37 -26.24 -4.39 0.82
CA ASN A 37 -26.00 -3.04 0.30
C ASN A 37 -24.76 -2.99 -0.59
N ASP A 38 -24.99 -2.51 -1.81
CA ASP A 38 -24.03 -1.76 -2.62
C ASP A 38 -22.84 -2.55 -3.20
N GLN A 39 -23.10 -3.46 -4.15
CA GLN A 39 -22.15 -3.69 -5.25
C GLN A 39 -22.24 -2.60 -6.34
N SER A 40 -23.01 -1.53 -6.12
CA SER A 40 -23.13 -0.38 -7.01
C SER A 40 -21.92 0.53 -6.85
N VAL A 41 -20.76 -0.05 -7.09
CA VAL A 41 -19.62 0.75 -7.47
C VAL A 41 -19.95 1.28 -8.85
N VAL A 42 -20.07 2.59 -8.93
CA VAL A 42 -19.77 3.37 -10.13
C VAL A 42 -18.57 2.70 -10.77
N SER A 43 -18.74 2.15 -11.98
CA SER A 43 -17.78 1.22 -12.58
C SER A 43 -16.35 1.80 -12.52
N THR A 44 -15.28 1.00 -12.60
CA THR A 44 -13.91 1.54 -12.64
C THR A 44 -13.76 2.67 -13.68
N ALA A 45 -14.50 2.59 -14.79
CA ALA A 45 -14.56 3.60 -15.84
C ALA A 45 -15.16 4.96 -15.39
N GLU A 46 -15.87 4.97 -14.28
CA GLU A 46 -16.82 5.99 -13.88
C GLU A 46 -16.41 6.56 -12.50
N SER A 47 -15.78 5.75 -11.63
CA SER A 47 -15.13 6.21 -10.39
C SER A 47 -13.64 6.54 -10.56
N GLY A 48 -12.97 6.04 -11.61
CA GLY A 48 -11.52 6.18 -11.82
C GLY A 48 -10.67 5.47 -10.76
N ILE A 49 -11.29 4.82 -9.78
CA ILE A 49 -10.64 4.01 -8.77
C ILE A 49 -10.53 2.62 -9.37
N ASN A 50 -9.29 2.15 -9.54
CA ASN A 50 -9.04 0.75 -9.79
C ASN A 50 -9.46 -0.03 -8.56
N GLN A 51 -10.73 -0.41 -8.50
CA GLN A 51 -11.09 -1.67 -7.89
C GLN A 51 -10.46 -2.73 -8.76
N GLU A 52 -9.18 -2.99 -8.50
CA GLU A 52 -8.43 -4.06 -9.13
C GLU A 52 -9.36 -5.29 -9.18
N PRO A 53 -9.55 -5.88 -10.37
CA PRO A 53 -10.56 -6.88 -10.54
C PRO A 53 -10.16 -8.00 -9.61
N TYR A 54 -11.01 -8.28 -8.62
CA TYR A 54 -11.17 -9.65 -8.21
C TYR A 54 -9.84 -10.25 -7.72
N TYR A 55 -9.35 -9.87 -6.54
CA TYR A 55 -8.64 -10.86 -5.72
C TYR A 55 -9.68 -11.90 -5.22
N ARG A 56 -10.44 -12.49 -6.16
CA ARG A 56 -11.02 -13.81 -6.01
C ARG A 56 -9.93 -14.70 -6.58
N PRO A 57 -9.15 -15.37 -5.74
CA PRO A 57 -8.28 -16.41 -6.25
C PRO A 57 -9.20 -17.40 -6.97
N THR A 58 -9.13 -17.46 -8.30
CA THR A 58 -9.92 -18.38 -9.12
C THR A 58 -9.61 -19.83 -8.77
N ASP A 59 -8.46 -20.04 -8.14
CA ASP A 59 -7.99 -21.31 -7.58
C ASP A 59 -8.93 -21.88 -6.51
N PHE A 60 -9.89 -21.08 -6.01
CA PHE A 60 -10.89 -21.49 -5.02
C PHE A 60 -12.31 -21.50 -5.58
N ASP A 61 -12.52 -21.34 -6.90
CA ASP A 61 -13.86 -21.33 -7.50
C ASP A 61 -14.56 -22.70 -7.44
N ASP A 62 -13.80 -23.81 -7.35
CA ASP A 62 -14.36 -25.12 -7.01
C ASP A 62 -14.41 -25.29 -5.49
N PRO A 63 -15.62 -25.30 -4.86
CA PRO A 63 -15.77 -25.45 -3.42
C PRO A 63 -15.21 -26.77 -2.88
N LYS A 64 -15.00 -27.78 -3.74
CA LYS A 64 -14.46 -29.09 -3.32
C LYS A 64 -12.95 -29.09 -3.18
N ASP A 65 -12.26 -28.28 -4.00
CA ASP A 65 -10.81 -28.19 -4.01
C ASP A 65 -10.29 -26.98 -3.21
N ALA A 66 -11.18 -26.04 -2.88
CA ALA A 66 -10.85 -24.90 -2.05
C ALA A 66 -10.56 -25.31 -0.59
N PRO A 67 -9.45 -24.85 0.01
CA PRO A 67 -9.15 -25.04 1.44
C PRO A 67 -10.16 -24.32 2.35
N LEU A 68 -10.99 -23.44 1.77
CA LEU A 68 -12.10 -22.75 2.42
C LEU A 68 -13.30 -23.67 2.71
N GLY A 69 -13.33 -24.86 2.09
CA GLY A 69 -14.40 -25.84 2.23
C GLY A 69 -15.78 -25.24 1.86
N GLY A 70 -16.72 -25.32 2.80
CA GLY A 70 -18.11 -24.87 2.62
C GLY A 70 -18.40 -23.40 2.82
N TYR A 71 -17.39 -22.57 3.06
CA TYR A 71 -17.61 -21.17 3.38
C TYR A 71 -18.19 -20.41 2.17
N PRO A 72 -19.19 -19.51 2.35
CA PRO A 72 -19.81 -18.82 1.22
C PRO A 72 -18.82 -17.91 0.49
N GLN A 73 -18.81 -17.99 -0.84
CA GLN A 73 -17.99 -17.14 -1.69
C GLN A 73 -18.73 -15.83 -1.98
N VAL A 74 -18.46 -14.80 -1.19
CA VAL A 74 -18.98 -13.45 -1.43
C VAL A 74 -17.99 -12.64 -2.27
N ARG A 75 -18.51 -11.76 -3.14
CA ARG A 75 -17.67 -10.85 -3.92
C ARG A 75 -16.95 -9.88 -2.98
N HIS A 76 -15.62 -9.81 -3.07
CA HIS A 76 -14.83 -8.85 -2.31
C HIS A 76 -15.16 -7.42 -2.72
N GLN A 77 -15.33 -6.57 -1.72
CA GLN A 77 -15.47 -5.13 -1.87
C GLN A 77 -14.78 -4.45 -0.69
N TRP A 78 -14.00 -3.42 -0.97
CA TRP A 78 -13.40 -2.57 0.04
C TRP A 78 -14.48 -1.89 0.89
N ALA A 79 -14.40 -2.06 2.21
CA ALA A 79 -15.29 -1.38 3.15
C ALA A 79 -15.18 0.14 2.98
N LEU A 80 -13.99 0.67 2.68
CA LEU A 80 -13.74 2.09 2.36
C LEU A 80 -14.57 2.64 1.18
N LEU A 81 -15.09 1.77 0.31
CA LEU A 81 -15.92 2.17 -0.83
C LEU A 81 -17.43 1.99 -0.57
N ARG A 82 -17.80 1.34 0.53
CA ARG A 82 -19.19 1.20 0.96
C ARG A 82 -19.77 2.52 1.46
N ASN A 83 -21.10 2.69 1.36
CA ASN A 83 -21.79 3.90 1.81
C ASN A 83 -21.56 4.20 3.32
N PRO A 84 -20.96 5.33 3.69
CA PRO A 84 -20.59 5.60 5.08
C PRO A 84 -21.77 5.78 6.06
N PHE A 85 -23.03 5.86 5.60
CA PHE A 85 -24.16 6.28 6.45
C PHE A 85 -25.21 5.20 6.77
N THR A 86 -25.08 3.98 6.24
CA THR A 86 -26.20 3.01 6.19
C THR A 86 -26.05 1.75 7.05
N TYR A 87 -24.95 1.61 7.79
CA TYR A 87 -24.56 0.34 8.41
C TYR A 87 -24.82 0.28 9.92
N TRP A 88 -25.10 -0.92 10.42
CA TRP A 88 -25.23 -1.20 11.86
C TRP A 88 -23.93 -0.94 12.62
N ASP A 89 -22.78 -1.29 12.03
CA ASP A 89 -21.45 -0.89 12.47
C ASP A 89 -20.96 0.24 11.57
N PRO A 90 -21.03 1.52 12.00
CA PRO A 90 -20.64 2.64 11.16
C PRO A 90 -19.13 2.69 10.89
N GLN A 91 -18.31 2.16 11.80
CA GLN A 91 -16.85 2.16 11.65
C GLN A 91 -16.40 1.09 10.67
N GLY A 92 -16.90 -0.14 10.80
CA GLY A 92 -16.59 -1.26 9.91
C GLY A 92 -17.41 -1.29 8.61
N ARG A 93 -18.43 -0.44 8.49
CA ARG A 93 -19.36 -0.37 7.35
C ARG A 93 -19.97 -1.74 7.01
N ARG A 94 -20.54 -2.39 8.03
CA ARG A 94 -21.14 -3.73 7.95
C ARG A 94 -22.43 -3.86 8.76
N ASN A 95 -23.28 -4.81 8.38
CA ASN A 95 -24.51 -5.13 9.10
C ASN A 95 -24.35 -6.34 10.02
N TYR A 96 -25.15 -6.38 11.08
CA TYR A 96 -25.14 -7.50 12.03
C TYR A 96 -25.63 -8.79 11.36
N GLY A 97 -24.78 -9.82 11.30
CA GLY A 97 -25.10 -11.07 10.60
C GLY A 97 -24.77 -11.04 9.10
N GLU A 98 -24.06 -10.03 8.62
CA GLU A 98 -23.55 -10.04 7.25
C GLU A 98 -22.46 -11.11 7.06
N ILE A 99 -22.52 -11.88 5.97
CA ILE A 99 -21.45 -12.81 5.59
C ILE A 99 -20.21 -12.00 5.18
N LEU A 100 -19.09 -12.29 5.84
CA LEU A 100 -17.82 -11.67 5.53
C LEU A 100 -17.11 -12.45 4.40
N PRO A 101 -16.36 -11.78 3.52
CA PRO A 101 -15.40 -12.47 2.66
C PRO A 101 -14.34 -13.20 3.49
N ASP A 102 -13.81 -14.29 2.94
CA ASP A 102 -12.69 -15.05 3.49
C ASP A 102 -11.49 -14.15 3.87
N ASN A 103 -11.12 -13.24 2.96
CA ASN A 103 -10.02 -12.30 3.12
C ASN A 103 -10.51 -10.94 3.65
N TYR A 104 -11.49 -10.93 4.56
CA TYR A 104 -12.09 -9.70 5.10
C TYR A 104 -11.06 -8.73 5.66
N ASN A 105 -10.02 -9.22 6.34
CA ASN A 105 -8.97 -8.36 6.91
C ASN A 105 -8.21 -7.53 5.86
N LEU A 106 -8.17 -7.98 4.60
CA LEU A 106 -7.58 -7.20 3.52
C LEU A 106 -8.51 -6.06 3.10
N VAL A 107 -9.82 -6.31 3.05
CA VAL A 107 -10.79 -5.36 2.49
C VAL A 107 -11.53 -4.52 3.52
N ASP A 108 -11.32 -4.77 4.81
CA ASP A 108 -11.88 -3.98 5.91
C ASP A 108 -11.34 -2.53 5.89
N VAL A 109 -11.96 -1.64 6.67
CA VAL A 109 -11.54 -0.24 6.84
C VAL A 109 -10.11 -0.14 7.39
N TRP A 110 -9.64 -1.16 8.09
CA TRP A 110 -8.28 -1.26 8.64
C TRP A 110 -7.28 -1.89 7.67
N GLY A 111 -7.73 -2.33 6.49
CA GLY A 111 -6.89 -2.87 5.44
C GLY A 111 -6.09 -1.79 4.71
N PRO A 112 -5.23 -2.19 3.76
CA PRO A 112 -4.43 -1.27 2.94
C PRO A 112 -5.26 -0.30 2.07
N GLY A 113 -6.55 -0.59 1.89
CA GLY A 113 -7.47 0.22 1.10
C GLY A 113 -7.37 -0.01 -0.40
N PRO A 114 -8.26 0.63 -1.18
CA PRO A 114 -8.32 0.45 -2.63
C PRO A 114 -7.04 0.97 -3.31
N THR A 115 -6.57 0.22 -4.31
CA THR A 115 -5.35 0.53 -5.06
C THR A 115 -5.54 1.71 -6.01
N ALA A 116 -4.55 2.59 -6.08
CA ALA A 116 -4.50 3.64 -7.11
C ALA A 116 -4.19 3.03 -8.49
N PRO A 117 -4.56 3.69 -9.60
CA PRO A 117 -4.19 3.23 -10.93
C PRO A 117 -2.68 3.03 -11.07
N LEU A 118 -2.25 1.92 -11.69
CA LEU A 118 -0.83 1.57 -11.84
C LEU A 118 -0.01 2.68 -12.51
N ARG A 119 -0.62 3.44 -13.41
CA ARG A 119 -0.01 4.62 -14.05
C ARG A 119 0.41 5.68 -13.02
N ASP A 120 -0.46 5.98 -12.07
CA ASP A 120 -0.23 7.01 -11.06
C ASP A 120 0.81 6.54 -10.05
N VAL A 121 0.74 5.26 -9.67
CA VAL A 121 1.76 4.61 -8.83
C VAL A 121 3.13 4.66 -9.51
N GLY A 122 3.21 4.26 -10.78
CA GLY A 122 4.46 4.29 -11.56
C GLY A 122 5.03 5.70 -11.70
N ARG A 123 4.17 6.70 -11.92
CA ARG A 123 4.56 8.12 -11.95
C ARG A 123 5.12 8.57 -10.60
N ALA A 124 4.47 8.23 -9.50
CA ALA A 124 4.93 8.58 -8.15
C ALA A 124 6.30 7.94 -7.85
N ILE A 125 6.48 6.66 -8.17
CA ILE A 125 7.76 5.95 -8.01
C ILE A 125 8.86 6.64 -8.82
N PHE A 126 8.59 6.97 -10.08
CA PHE A 126 9.58 7.63 -10.94
C PHE A 126 10.00 9.00 -10.41
N ILE A 127 9.04 9.80 -9.92
CA ILE A 127 9.32 11.11 -9.32
C ILE A 127 10.19 10.96 -8.06
N ILE A 128 9.82 10.04 -7.17
CA ILE A 128 10.56 9.82 -5.92
C ILE A 128 11.97 9.31 -6.22
N ALA A 129 12.10 8.30 -7.08
CA ALA A 129 13.38 7.75 -7.48
C ALA A 129 14.26 8.80 -8.16
N GLY A 130 13.68 9.60 -9.07
CA GLY A 130 14.37 10.70 -9.73
C GLY A 130 14.85 11.78 -8.76
N ALA A 131 14.03 12.15 -7.76
CA ALA A 131 14.41 13.11 -6.74
C ALA A 131 15.58 12.59 -5.88
N VAL A 132 15.50 11.34 -5.41
CA VAL A 132 16.57 10.71 -4.64
C VAL A 132 17.86 10.63 -5.45
N LEU A 133 17.77 10.22 -6.72
CA LEU A 133 18.93 10.15 -7.61
C LEU A 133 19.55 11.52 -7.86
N THR A 134 18.72 12.56 -8.05
CA THR A 134 19.22 13.93 -8.27
C THR A 134 19.96 14.46 -7.05
N VAL A 135 19.42 14.26 -5.85
CA VAL A 135 20.08 14.70 -4.61
C VAL A 135 21.38 13.94 -4.37
N THR A 136 21.37 12.62 -4.54
CA THR A 136 22.56 11.78 -4.33
C THR A 136 23.66 12.07 -5.35
N ALA A 137 23.30 12.26 -6.63
CA ALA A 137 24.25 12.70 -7.65
C ALA A 137 24.80 14.10 -7.36
N GLY A 138 23.95 15.02 -6.89
CA GLY A 138 24.36 16.35 -6.47
C GLY A 138 25.39 16.31 -5.35
N ILE A 139 25.17 15.49 -4.33
CA ILE A 139 26.13 15.28 -3.22
C ILE A 139 27.43 14.66 -3.74
N ALA A 140 27.36 13.69 -4.65
CA ALA A 140 28.53 13.00 -5.17
C ALA A 140 29.44 13.90 -6.03
N VAL A 141 28.85 14.85 -6.77
CA VAL A 141 29.58 15.81 -7.62
C VAL A 141 29.99 17.06 -6.84
N TRP A 142 29.36 17.34 -5.70
CA TRP A 142 29.68 18.49 -4.88
C TRP A 142 31.05 18.35 -4.22
N ASP A 143 32.00 19.20 -4.62
CA ASP A 143 33.31 19.29 -3.99
C ASP A 143 33.33 20.37 -2.89
N PRO A 144 33.42 19.99 -1.59
CA PRO A 144 33.48 20.95 -0.50
C PRO A 144 34.76 21.79 -0.48
N ALA A 145 35.83 21.38 -1.15
CA ALA A 145 37.10 22.11 -1.17
C ALA A 145 37.03 23.36 -2.06
N HIS A 146 36.30 23.29 -3.19
CA HIS A 146 36.17 24.41 -4.14
C HIS A 146 35.17 25.49 -3.70
N HIS A 147 34.28 25.17 -2.75
CA HIS A 147 33.21 26.07 -2.31
C HIS A 147 33.47 26.70 -0.92
N ARG A 148 34.72 26.70 -0.46
CA ARG A 148 35.10 27.34 0.81
C ARG A 148 35.25 28.85 0.60
N ALA A 149 34.41 29.63 1.28
CA ALA A 149 34.52 31.09 1.30
C ALA A 149 35.63 31.61 2.23
N ILE A 150 36.22 30.73 3.04
CA ILE A 150 37.24 31.06 4.04
C ILE A 150 38.38 30.06 3.89
N ALA A 151 39.61 30.56 4.00
CA ALA A 151 40.81 29.72 4.04
C ALA A 151 40.73 28.70 5.20
N PRO A 152 41.31 27.49 5.03
CA PRO A 152 41.42 26.54 6.14
C PRO A 152 42.22 27.16 7.30
N LYS A 153 41.94 26.69 8.52
CA LYS A 153 42.61 27.20 9.72
C LYS A 153 44.05 26.68 9.77
N ASP A 154 45.00 27.60 9.89
CA ASP A 154 46.39 27.26 10.14
C ASP A 154 46.65 27.03 11.63
N TYR A 155 47.56 26.09 11.88
CA TYR A 155 47.84 25.55 13.19
C TYR A 155 49.36 25.56 13.45
N PRO A 156 49.82 26.05 14.62
CA PRO A 156 51.25 26.14 14.94
C PRO A 156 51.88 24.74 15.15
N PHE A 157 53.20 24.69 15.29
CA PHE A 157 53.96 23.45 15.56
C PHE A 157 53.77 22.37 14.47
N ASP A 158 53.91 22.77 13.20
CA ASP A 158 53.75 21.89 12.04
C ASP A 158 52.40 21.18 12.01
N GLY A 159 51.31 21.95 12.11
CA GLY A 159 49.94 21.40 12.11
C GLY A 159 49.62 20.55 13.33
N LEU A 160 50.16 20.91 14.51
CA LEU A 160 49.98 20.15 15.76
C LEU A 160 50.48 18.69 15.70
N ARG A 161 51.47 18.38 14.84
CA ARG A 161 51.95 17.00 14.57
C ARG A 161 52.15 16.15 15.81
N ILE A 162 52.91 16.63 16.78
CA ILE A 162 53.21 15.89 18.02
C ILE A 162 51.95 15.73 18.88
N SER A 163 51.15 16.78 19.00
CA SER A 163 49.90 16.74 19.78
C SER A 163 48.78 15.90 19.16
N MET A 164 48.82 15.64 17.85
CA MET A 164 47.89 14.75 17.16
C MET A 164 48.39 13.29 17.09
N GLY A 165 49.51 12.98 17.76
CA GLY A 165 50.02 11.62 17.89
C GLY A 165 51.06 11.20 16.85
N GLY A 166 51.60 12.14 16.06
CA GLY A 166 52.72 11.86 15.16
C GLY A 166 54.01 11.57 15.93
N ASP A 167 54.85 10.69 15.37
CA ASP A 167 56.09 10.24 15.98
C ASP A 167 57.08 11.41 16.21
N PRO A 168 57.50 11.67 17.47
CA PRO A 168 58.50 12.71 17.77
C PRO A 168 59.84 12.50 17.06
N GLN A 169 60.19 11.24 16.75
CA GLN A 169 61.49 10.87 16.18
C GLN A 169 61.48 10.89 14.64
N ASN A 170 60.30 10.88 14.02
CA ASN A 170 60.15 10.94 12.57
C ASN A 170 59.48 12.27 12.13
N PRO A 171 60.27 13.24 11.63
CA PRO A 171 59.72 14.52 11.16
C PRO A 171 58.78 14.42 9.96
N GLN A 172 58.79 13.29 9.24
CA GLN A 172 57.95 13.07 8.05
C GLN A 172 56.62 12.38 8.36
N ASP A 173 56.41 11.94 9.60
CA ASP A 173 55.14 11.35 10.02
C ASP A 173 54.05 12.43 10.10
N ARG A 174 53.27 12.55 9.02
CA ARG A 174 52.24 13.59 8.83
C ARG A 174 50.84 13.03 8.61
N GLU A 175 50.62 11.75 8.86
CA GLU A 175 49.31 11.11 8.60
C GLU A 175 48.17 11.74 9.41
N LEU A 176 48.47 12.18 10.63
CA LEU A 176 47.51 12.73 11.58
C LEU A 176 47.59 14.26 11.69
N VAL A 177 48.40 14.91 10.86
CA VAL A 177 48.67 16.36 10.96
C VAL A 177 47.48 17.16 10.44
N ALA A 178 47.16 18.25 11.14
CA ALA A 178 46.15 19.18 10.65
C ALA A 178 46.57 19.76 9.29
N PRO A 179 45.65 19.89 8.32
CA PRO A 179 45.99 20.41 7.00
C PRO A 179 46.55 21.83 7.11
N THR A 180 47.81 22.00 6.72
CA THR A 180 48.49 23.30 6.67
C THR A 180 48.28 23.94 5.30
N TYR A 181 48.00 25.24 5.25
CA TYR A 181 47.97 25.96 3.99
C TYR A 181 49.38 26.04 3.38
N SER A 182 49.59 25.36 2.25
CA SER A 182 50.78 25.52 1.41
C SER A 182 50.38 26.39 0.23
N GLU A 183 50.95 27.58 0.11
CA GLU A 183 50.91 28.32 -1.15
C GLU A 183 51.51 27.42 -2.24
N ARG A 184 50.71 27.10 -3.26
CA ARG A 184 51.17 26.50 -4.51
C ARG A 184 51.11 27.57 -5.59
#